data_AF-A0A969HAG6-F1
#
_entry.id   AF-A0A969HAG6-F1
#
_cell.length_a   1.000
_cell.length_b   1.000
_cell.length_c   1.000
_cell.angle_alpha   90.00
_cell.angle_beta   90.00
_cell.angle_gamma   90.00
#
_symmetry.space_group_name_H-M   'P 1'
#
loop_
_entity.id
_entity.type
_entity.pdbx_description
1 polymer ?
#
loop_
_entity_poly.entity_id
_entity_poly.type
_entity_poly.pdbx_seq_one_letter_code
_entity_poly.pdbx_strand_id
1 'polypeptide(L)'
;MLKELAAPVGFDIQLDITDPGGYWDRWTEVDLGITTWTHRPLDTMVLPLAYTKESIGAWNETRWSDDEFEKLLREAEGTLDVEARRDIMCNIEEIMQDRGPIGNSFWKKVWNVTRKEFQNIKAHPTAYDLLNDVWKDA
;
A
#
# COMPACT_ATOMS: atom_id res chain seq x y z
N MET A 1 -7.38 15.76 11.80
CA MET A 1 -7.18 16.29 10.42
C MET A 1 -8.30 15.93 9.46
N LEU A 2 -8.42 14.70 8.91
CA LEU A 2 -9.43 14.40 7.87
C LEU A 2 -10.87 14.74 8.31
N LYS A 3 -11.29 14.28 9.49
CA LYS A 3 -12.58 14.63 10.10
C LYS A 3 -12.84 16.13 10.15
N GLU A 4 -11.86 16.91 10.58
CA GLU A 4 -11.98 18.37 10.75
C GLU A 4 -12.05 19.10 9.40
N LEU A 5 -11.31 18.61 8.39
CA LEU A 5 -11.30 19.19 7.04
C LEU A 5 -12.58 18.85 6.25
N ALA A 6 -13.23 17.73 6.55
CA ALA A 6 -14.44 17.30 5.87
C ALA A 6 -15.72 17.95 6.45
N ALA A 7 -15.70 18.38 7.71
CA ALA A 7 -16.86 18.97 8.38
C ALA A 7 -17.45 20.22 7.69
N PRO A 8 -16.66 21.19 7.18
CA PRO A 8 -17.19 22.39 6.52
C PRO A 8 -17.98 22.11 5.23
N VAL A 9 -17.74 20.96 4.59
CA VAL A 9 -18.46 20.53 3.38
C VAL A 9 -19.59 19.55 3.69
N GLY A 10 -19.91 19.34 4.97
CA GLY A 10 -21.09 18.59 5.42
C GLY A 10 -20.86 17.10 5.67
N PHE A 11 -19.62 16.60 5.65
CA PHE A 11 -19.34 15.21 6.03
C PHE A 11 -19.20 15.08 7.55
N ASP A 12 -20.05 14.25 8.16
CA ASP A 12 -19.93 13.85 9.56
C ASP A 12 -19.14 12.54 9.69
N ILE A 13 -17.83 12.66 9.99
CA ILE A 13 -16.95 11.50 10.18
C ILE A 13 -16.90 11.13 11.66
N GLN A 14 -17.33 9.93 12.01
CA GLN A 14 -17.18 9.37 13.36
C GLN A 14 -15.90 8.52 13.45
N LEU A 15 -15.09 8.74 14.49
CA LEU A 15 -13.88 7.97 14.70
C LEU A 15 -14.22 6.72 15.49
N ASP A 16 -14.02 5.56 14.88
CA ASP A 16 -14.09 4.28 15.57
C ASP A 16 -12.67 3.78 15.85
N ILE A 17 -12.21 4.03 17.07
CA ILE A 17 -10.86 3.69 17.51
C ILE A 17 -10.90 2.30 18.13
N THR A 18 -10.20 1.36 17.52
CA THR A 18 -10.05 -0.02 17.98
C THR A 18 -8.61 -0.31 18.41
N ASP A 19 -8.40 -1.35 19.20
CA ASP A 19 -7.06 -1.85 19.44
C ASP A 19 -6.43 -2.37 18.14
N PRO A 20 -5.08 -2.36 18.01
CA PRO A 20 -4.43 -2.71 16.75
C PRO A 20 -4.77 -4.11 16.22
N GLY A 21 -5.14 -5.06 17.09
CA GLY A 21 -5.55 -6.40 16.68
C GLY A 21 -6.95 -6.38 16.05
N GLY A 22 -7.90 -5.71 16.70
CA GLY A 22 -9.30 -5.63 16.27
C GLY A 22 -9.53 -4.88 14.96
N TYR A 23 -8.60 -4.02 14.51
CA TYR A 23 -8.73 -3.33 13.21
C TYR A 23 -8.77 -4.30 12.03
N TRP A 24 -7.83 -5.24 11.99
CA TRP A 24 -7.64 -6.13 10.83
C TRP A 24 -8.74 -7.17 10.68
N ASP A 25 -9.52 -7.44 11.73
CA ASP A 25 -10.66 -8.36 11.67
C ASP A 25 -11.86 -7.76 10.91
N ARG A 26 -11.90 -6.44 10.72
CA ARG A 26 -13.06 -5.73 10.17
C ARG A 26 -12.71 -4.64 9.16
N TRP A 27 -11.45 -4.50 8.78
CA TRP A 27 -10.97 -3.42 7.91
C TRP A 27 -11.60 -3.39 6.51
N THR A 28 -12.18 -4.50 6.04
CA THR A 28 -12.95 -4.59 4.78
C THR A 28 -14.44 -4.27 4.94
N GLU A 29 -14.89 -4.03 6.17
CA GLU A 29 -16.31 -3.86 6.53
C GLU A 29 -16.62 -2.46 7.08
N VAL A 30 -15.74 -1.49 6.81
CA VAL A 30 -15.92 -0.09 7.21
C VAL A 30 -16.15 0.81 6.00
N ASP A 31 -16.95 1.86 6.17
CA ASP A 31 -17.25 2.83 5.09
C ASP A 31 -16.00 3.61 4.65
N LEU A 32 -15.08 3.89 5.58
CA LEU A 32 -13.82 4.57 5.34
C LEU A 32 -12.72 4.00 6.24
N GLY A 33 -11.82 3.21 5.64
CA GLY A 33 -10.64 2.66 6.30
C GLY A 33 -9.39 3.50 6.12
N ILE A 34 -8.41 3.34 7.01
CA ILE A 34 -7.05 3.88 6.86
C ILE A 34 -6.10 2.69 6.80
N THR A 35 -5.88 2.19 5.59
CA THR A 35 -5.02 1.04 5.32
C THR A 35 -3.61 1.49 4.96
N THR A 36 -2.61 0.76 5.44
CA THR A 36 -1.24 0.86 4.94
C THR A 36 -0.87 -0.37 4.13
N TRP A 37 -0.51 -0.19 2.86
CA TRP A 37 0.08 -1.24 2.03
C TRP A 37 1.61 -1.23 2.18
N THR A 38 2.19 -2.39 2.53
CA THR A 38 3.63 -2.52 2.79
C THR A 38 4.41 -2.73 1.49
N HIS A 39 5.66 -2.27 1.46
CA HIS A 39 6.53 -2.38 0.29
C HIS A 39 6.63 -3.82 -0.23
N ARG A 40 6.62 -3.98 -1.57
CA ARG A 40 6.90 -5.21 -2.29
C ARG A 40 7.97 -4.94 -3.35
N PRO A 41 8.83 -5.92 -3.68
CA PRO A 41 9.90 -5.73 -4.66
C PRO A 41 9.43 -5.43 -6.09
N LEU A 42 8.23 -5.89 -6.44
CA LEU A 42 7.61 -5.62 -7.74
C LEU A 42 6.34 -4.77 -7.54
N ASP A 43 6.18 -3.82 -8.45
CA ASP A 43 5.04 -2.91 -8.59
C ASP A 43 3.71 -3.67 -8.76
N THR A 44 3.73 -4.79 -9.46
CA THR A 44 2.54 -5.62 -9.70
C THR A 44 2.05 -6.39 -8.47
N MET A 45 2.84 -6.57 -7.41
CA MET A 45 2.49 -7.54 -6.35
C MET A 45 1.36 -7.11 -5.43
N VAL A 46 1.14 -5.81 -5.25
CA VAL A 46 0.11 -5.29 -4.33
C VAL A 46 -1.26 -5.27 -4.97
N LEU A 47 -1.33 -4.82 -6.22
CA LEU A 47 -2.57 -4.63 -6.97
C LEU A 47 -3.49 -5.86 -7.07
N PRO A 48 -3.00 -7.11 -7.30
CA PRO A 48 -3.87 -8.27 -7.42
C PRO A 48 -4.55 -8.65 -6.09
N LEU A 49 -3.92 -8.29 -4.96
CA LEU A 49 -4.49 -8.46 -3.63
C LEU A 49 -5.52 -7.36 -3.31
N ALA A 50 -5.32 -6.17 -3.84
CA ALA A 50 -6.02 -4.98 -3.38
C ALA A 50 -7.19 -4.54 -4.28
N TYR A 51 -7.14 -4.82 -5.59
CA TYR A 51 -8.01 -4.16 -6.57
C TYR A 51 -8.51 -5.09 -7.68
N THR A 52 -8.68 -6.37 -7.37
CA THR A 52 -9.31 -7.34 -8.28
C THR A 52 -10.67 -7.76 -7.76
N LYS A 53 -11.56 -8.17 -8.65
CA LYS A 53 -12.85 -8.76 -8.30
C LYS A 53 -12.70 -10.00 -7.42
N GLU A 54 -11.67 -10.80 -7.67
CA GLU A 54 -11.37 -12.02 -6.91
C GLU A 54 -10.91 -11.72 -5.47
N SER A 55 -10.35 -10.53 -5.20
CA SER A 55 -9.90 -10.14 -3.86
C SER A 55 -10.95 -9.42 -3.01
N ILE A 56 -12.15 -9.16 -3.55
CA ILE A 56 -13.25 -8.51 -2.84
C ILE A 56 -13.67 -9.35 -1.62
N GLY A 57 -13.72 -8.69 -0.46
CA GLY A 57 -14.10 -9.32 0.81
C GLY A 57 -12.99 -10.15 1.47
N ALA A 58 -11.81 -10.26 0.86
CA ALA A 58 -10.63 -10.84 1.47
C ALA A 58 -9.58 -9.77 1.81
N TRP A 59 -9.12 -9.03 0.80
CA TRP A 59 -8.08 -8.02 0.93
C TRP A 59 -8.43 -6.70 0.26
N ASN A 60 -9.31 -6.71 -0.75
CA ASN A 60 -9.81 -5.51 -1.38
C ASN A 60 -10.87 -4.86 -0.47
N GLU A 61 -10.42 -3.90 0.33
CA GLU A 61 -11.23 -3.16 1.29
C GLU A 61 -12.21 -2.19 0.62
N THR A 62 -11.93 -1.82 -0.63
CA THR A 62 -12.73 -0.82 -1.36
C THR A 62 -13.90 -1.42 -2.12
N ARG A 63 -13.87 -2.75 -2.31
CA ARG A 63 -14.83 -3.51 -3.14
C ARG A 63 -14.88 -3.01 -4.60
N TRP A 64 -13.90 -2.23 -5.02
CA TRP A 64 -13.78 -1.71 -6.37
C TRP A 64 -13.14 -2.76 -7.28
N SER A 65 -13.61 -2.81 -8.52
CA SER A 65 -13.04 -3.63 -9.58
C SER A 65 -13.27 -2.94 -10.92
N ASP A 66 -12.33 -3.05 -11.83
CA ASP A 66 -12.41 -2.47 -13.17
C ASP A 66 -11.81 -3.46 -14.18
N ASP A 67 -12.60 -3.84 -15.19
CA ASP A 67 -12.22 -4.90 -16.13
C ASP A 67 -10.98 -4.52 -16.98
N GLU A 68 -10.80 -3.24 -17.28
CA GLU A 68 -9.65 -2.73 -18.03
C GLU A 68 -8.38 -2.76 -17.15
N PHE A 69 -8.51 -2.30 -15.91
CA PHE A 69 -7.45 -2.40 -14.91
C PHE A 69 -6.99 -3.84 -14.72
N GLU A 70 -7.91 -4.78 -14.48
CA GLU A 70 -7.56 -6.19 -14.23
C GLU A 70 -6.90 -6.85 -15.44
N LYS A 71 -7.34 -6.49 -16.66
CA LYS A 71 -6.71 -6.96 -17.89
C LYS A 71 -5.27 -6.47 -18.02
N LEU A 72 -5.04 -5.18 -17.82
CA LEU A 72 -3.69 -4.59 -17.88
C LEU A 72 -2.79 -5.14 -16.77
N LEU A 73 -3.34 -5.35 -15.57
CA LEU A 73 -2.60 -5.95 -14.46
C LEU A 73 -2.11 -7.36 -14.80
N ARG A 74 -2.98 -8.22 -15.37
CA ARG A 74 -2.58 -9.57 -15.83
C ARG A 74 -1.53 -9.50 -16.94
N GLU A 75 -1.61 -8.53 -17.83
CA GLU A 75 -0.59 -8.29 -18.86
C GLU A 75 0.75 -7.86 -18.24
N ALA A 76 0.73 -6.96 -17.27
CA ALA A 76 1.91 -6.49 -16.54
C ALA A 76 2.59 -7.63 -15.77
N GLU A 77 1.82 -8.49 -15.09
CA GLU A 77 2.32 -9.68 -14.38
C GLU A 77 3.00 -10.68 -15.34
N GLY A 78 2.49 -10.81 -16.57
CA GLY A 78 3.08 -11.66 -17.61
C GLY A 78 4.27 -11.05 -18.34
N THR A 79 4.55 -9.76 -18.16
CA THR A 79 5.59 -9.02 -18.91
C THR A 79 6.93 -9.03 -18.17
N LEU A 80 7.90 -9.72 -18.76
CA LEU A 80 9.26 -9.84 -18.21
C LEU A 80 10.15 -8.63 -18.51
N ASP A 81 9.95 -7.99 -19.68
CA ASP A 81 10.70 -6.81 -20.05
C ASP A 81 10.30 -5.62 -19.17
N VAL A 82 11.28 -5.00 -18.53
CA VAL A 82 11.03 -3.98 -17.50
C VAL A 82 10.48 -2.69 -18.10
N GLU A 83 10.95 -2.32 -19.29
CA GLU A 83 10.51 -1.09 -19.95
C GLU A 83 9.09 -1.24 -20.48
N ALA A 84 8.79 -2.36 -21.13
CA ALA A 84 7.44 -2.69 -21.57
C ALA A 84 6.45 -2.78 -20.40
N ARG A 85 6.86 -3.41 -19.28
CA ARG A 85 5.99 -3.45 -18.08
C ARG A 85 5.74 -2.06 -17.52
N ARG A 86 6.74 -1.16 -17.55
CA ARG A 86 6.57 0.21 -17.06
C ARG A 86 5.50 0.96 -17.83
N ASP A 87 5.47 0.82 -19.16
CA ASP A 87 4.44 1.48 -19.98
C ASP A 87 3.04 0.97 -19.65
N ILE A 88 2.88 -0.33 -19.38
CA ILE A 88 1.61 -0.90 -18.92
C ILE A 88 1.23 -0.34 -17.54
N MET A 89 2.19 -0.26 -16.62
CA MET A 89 1.98 0.29 -15.28
C MET A 89 1.56 1.76 -15.30
N CYS A 90 2.09 2.57 -16.23
CA CYS A 90 1.63 3.95 -16.42
C CYS A 90 0.12 4.00 -16.71
N ASN A 91 -0.38 3.16 -17.61
CA ASN A 91 -1.81 3.10 -17.94
C ASN A 91 -2.65 2.63 -16.72
N ILE A 92 -2.13 1.69 -15.95
CA ILE A 92 -2.77 1.22 -14.70
C ILE A 92 -2.87 2.38 -13.69
N GLU A 93 -1.81 3.17 -13.52
CA GLU A 93 -1.79 4.32 -12.62
C GLU A 93 -2.73 5.44 -13.08
N GLU A 94 -2.88 5.65 -14.39
CA GLU A 94 -3.88 6.58 -14.95
C GLU A 94 -5.30 6.14 -14.59
N ILE A 95 -5.64 4.86 -14.77
CA ILE A 95 -6.95 4.33 -14.37
C ILE A 95 -7.18 4.54 -12.88
N MET A 96 -6.17 4.30 -12.04
CA MET A 96 -6.27 4.52 -10.59
C MET A 96 -6.45 5.99 -10.22
N GLN A 97 -5.86 6.92 -10.96
CA GLN A 97 -6.07 8.36 -10.73
C GLN A 97 -7.47 8.81 -11.14
N ASP A 98 -7.99 8.31 -12.27
CA ASP A 98 -9.26 8.76 -12.83
C ASP A 98 -10.48 8.07 -12.20
N ARG A 99 -10.35 6.77 -11.92
CA ARG A 99 -11.47 5.88 -11.54
C ARG A 99 -11.23 5.13 -10.24
N GLY A 100 -10.02 5.22 -9.68
CA GLY A 100 -9.62 4.43 -8.52
C GLY A 100 -10.36 4.80 -7.24
N PRO A 101 -10.41 3.88 -6.27
CA PRO A 101 -11.28 4.00 -5.10
C PRO A 101 -10.61 4.63 -3.87
N ILE A 102 -9.31 4.94 -3.94
CA ILE A 102 -8.52 5.40 -2.79
C ILE A 102 -7.92 6.79 -3.00
N GLY A 103 -7.75 7.52 -1.91
CA GLY A 103 -6.85 8.67 -1.84
C GLY A 103 -5.49 8.26 -1.27
N ASN A 104 -4.45 8.25 -2.10
CA ASN A 104 -3.08 8.00 -1.61
C ASN A 104 -2.55 9.25 -0.90
N SER A 105 -2.52 9.22 0.43
CA SER A 105 -2.16 10.39 1.24
C SER A 105 -0.66 10.65 1.31
N PHE A 106 0.17 9.61 1.37
CA PHE A 106 1.63 9.75 1.41
C PHE A 106 2.35 8.40 1.23
N TRP A 107 3.62 8.51 0.80
CA TRP A 107 4.59 7.42 0.89
C TRP A 107 5.45 7.58 2.14
N LYS A 108 5.47 6.55 2.99
CA LYS A 108 6.23 6.58 4.25
C LYS A 108 7.72 6.37 3.97
N LYS A 109 8.56 7.29 4.45
CA LYS A 109 10.01 7.07 4.54
C LYS A 109 10.32 6.07 5.66
N VAL A 110 11.15 5.08 5.35
CA VAL A 110 11.63 4.09 6.33
C VAL A 110 13.03 4.49 6.76
N TRP A 111 13.23 4.63 8.07
CA TRP A 111 14.48 5.06 8.67
C TRP A 111 14.93 4.03 9.68
N ASN A 112 16.23 3.85 9.82
CA ASN A 112 16.81 3.12 10.93
C ASN A 112 17.60 4.10 11.81
N VAL A 113 17.39 4.04 13.12
CA VAL A 113 18.08 4.89 14.10
C VAL A 113 19.01 4.01 14.90
N THR A 114 20.30 4.21 14.70
CA THR A 114 21.32 3.27 15.16
C THR A 114 22.44 4.01 15.88
N ARG A 115 22.98 3.41 16.96
CA ARG A 115 24.17 3.95 17.63
C ARG A 115 25.38 3.84 16.71
N LYS A 116 26.25 4.86 16.74
CA LYS A 116 27.44 4.94 15.88
C LYS A 116 28.42 3.78 16.04
N GLU A 117 28.41 3.10 17.19
CA GLU A 117 29.27 1.94 17.46
C GLU A 117 28.88 0.69 16.65
N PHE A 118 27.67 0.64 16.07
CA PHE A 118 27.27 -0.46 15.20
C PHE A 118 27.48 -0.09 13.74
N GLN A 119 28.25 -0.91 13.06
CA GLN A 119 28.61 -0.74 11.65
C GLN A 119 27.77 -1.66 10.76
N ASN A 120 27.69 -1.30 9.47
CA ASN A 120 26.97 -2.04 8.42
C ASN A 120 25.44 -2.18 8.61
N ILE A 121 24.82 -1.45 9.53
CA ILE A 121 23.36 -1.40 9.61
C ILE A 121 22.82 -0.59 8.43
N LYS A 122 21.96 -1.21 7.63
CA LYS A 122 21.28 -0.59 6.48
C LYS A 122 19.78 -0.62 6.70
N ALA A 123 19.12 0.51 6.44
CA ALA A 123 17.66 0.54 6.41
C ALA A 123 17.15 -0.28 5.22
N HIS A 124 16.18 -1.16 5.45
CA HIS A 124 15.52 -1.93 4.41
C HIS A 124 14.13 -1.33 4.11
N PRO A 125 13.68 -1.24 2.84
CA PRO A 125 12.35 -0.69 2.50
C PRO A 125 11.17 -1.41 3.17
N THR A 126 11.32 -2.70 3.48
CA THR A 126 10.33 -3.50 4.25
C THR A 126 10.50 -3.39 5.77
N ALA A 127 11.35 -2.49 6.27
CA ALA A 127 11.69 -2.35 7.69
C ALA A 127 12.22 -3.63 8.35
N TYR A 128 12.96 -4.45 7.60
CA TYR A 128 13.66 -5.62 8.13
C TYR A 128 15.03 -5.26 8.69
N ASP A 129 15.36 -5.87 9.83
CA ASP A 129 16.69 -5.81 10.43
C ASP A 129 17.53 -7.00 9.93
N LEU A 130 18.26 -6.77 8.84
CA LEU A 130 19.21 -7.76 8.32
C LEU A 130 20.57 -7.58 9.01
N LEU A 131 20.80 -8.35 10.07
CA LEU A 131 21.96 -8.17 10.97
C LEU A 131 23.16 -9.08 10.63
N ASN A 132 23.12 -9.81 9.51
CA ASN A 132 24.11 -10.84 9.19
C ASN A 132 25.55 -10.29 9.02
N ASP A 133 25.69 -9.03 8.60
CA ASP A 133 26.98 -8.37 8.38
C ASP A 133 27.26 -7.24 9.40
N VAL A 134 26.43 -7.15 10.45
CA VAL A 134 26.50 -6.10 11.47
C VAL A 134 27.54 -6.46 12.51
N TRP A 135 28.37 -5.48 12.86
CA TRP A 135 29.38 -5.63 13.91
C TRP A 135 29.45 -4.36 14.76
N LYS A 136 30.06 -4.48 15.94
CA LYS A 136 30.23 -3.38 16.89
C LYS A 136 31.72 -3.02 17.00
N ASP A 137 32.04 -1.74 16.98
CA ASP A 137 33.39 -1.23 17.29
C ASP A 137 33.85 -1.73 18.67
N ALA A 138 35.12 -2.13 18.76
CA ALA A 138 35.74 -2.64 19.98
C ALA A 138 35.84 -1.57 21.09
#